data_AF-A0A498JU98-F1
#
_entry.id   AF-A0A498JU98-F1
#
_cell.length_a   1.000
_cell.length_b   1.000
_cell.length_c   1.000
_cell.angle_alpha   90.00
_cell.angle_beta   90.00
_cell.angle_gamma   90.00
#
_symmetry.space_group_name_H-M   'P 1'
#
loop_
_entity.id
_entity.type
_entity.pdbx_description
1 polymer ?
#
loop_
_entity_poly.entity_id
_entity_poly.type
_entity_poly.pdbx_seq_one_letter_code
_entity_poly.pdbx_strand_id
1 'polypeptide(L)'
;MWENGGLKMSAASSAKRGKGQQKHYWTTTEDTILVESLLELHSDPTWRADTSFKNSYLGKIEAMMEAKLLGCGLKASPHIESRIKTLKEKYFALTELLALSGMKRK
;
A
#
# COMPACT_ATOMS: atom_id res chain seq x y z
N MET A 1 26.76 -38.76 -44.31
CA MET A 1 27.58 -38.72 -43.10
C MET A 1 27.39 -37.35 -42.45
N TRP A 2 26.66 -37.30 -41.31
CA TRP A 2 26.88 -36.49 -40.08
C TRP A 2 26.85 -34.95 -40.28
N GLU A 3 26.15 -34.11 -39.50
CA GLU A 3 25.53 -34.23 -38.18
C GLU A 3 24.59 -33.03 -37.92
N ASN A 4 23.88 -33.11 -36.79
CA ASN A 4 22.86 -32.23 -36.22
C ASN A 4 23.23 -30.75 -36.00
N GLY A 5 22.22 -29.90 -35.85
CA GLY A 5 22.39 -28.56 -35.27
C GLY A 5 21.09 -27.78 -35.10
N GLY A 6 20.23 -28.21 -34.17
CA GLY A 6 18.91 -27.64 -33.92
C GLY A 6 18.90 -26.15 -33.55
N LEU A 7 17.84 -25.47 -34.01
CA LEU A 7 17.51 -24.11 -33.61
C LEU A 7 17.21 -24.09 -32.10
N LYS A 8 18.11 -23.48 -31.32
CA LYS A 8 17.99 -23.30 -29.88
C LYS A 8 16.97 -22.19 -29.60
N MET A 9 15.86 -22.58 -28.98
CA MET A 9 14.93 -21.69 -28.28
C MET A 9 15.69 -20.78 -27.30
N SER A 10 15.51 -19.45 -27.37
CA SER A 10 15.81 -18.57 -26.25
C SER A 10 14.51 -18.10 -25.62
N ALA A 11 14.34 -18.54 -24.37
CA ALA A 11 13.16 -18.44 -23.54
C ALA A 11 12.59 -17.02 -23.47
N ALA A 12 11.26 -16.92 -23.59
CA ALA A 12 10.51 -15.87 -22.93
C ALA A 12 11.01 -15.80 -21.49
N SER A 13 11.52 -14.64 -21.08
CA SER A 13 11.86 -14.39 -19.68
C SER A 13 10.57 -14.53 -18.89
N SER A 14 10.34 -15.74 -18.37
CA SER A 14 9.34 -15.98 -17.35
C SER A 14 9.82 -15.17 -16.16
N ALA A 15 9.33 -13.94 -16.07
CA ALA A 15 9.52 -13.08 -14.92
C ALA A 15 9.01 -13.91 -13.75
N LYS A 16 9.94 -14.49 -13.00
CA LYS A 16 9.64 -15.30 -11.83
C LYS A 16 8.84 -14.38 -10.93
N ARG A 17 7.52 -14.59 -10.85
CA ARG A 17 6.62 -13.94 -9.89
C ARG A 17 7.03 -14.43 -8.50
N GLY A 18 8.15 -13.92 -8.01
CA GLY A 18 8.64 -14.17 -6.67
C GLY A 18 7.83 -13.33 -5.70
N LYS A 19 7.26 -13.99 -4.69
CA LYS A 19 6.71 -13.34 -3.50
C LYS A 19 7.85 -12.60 -2.80
N GLY A 20 8.02 -11.31 -3.08
CA GLY A 20 9.06 -10.46 -2.47
C GLY A 20 9.79 -9.48 -3.38
N GLN A 21 9.42 -9.34 -4.67
CA GLN A 21 10.18 -8.49 -5.61
C GLN A 21 9.89 -6.98 -5.53
N GLN A 22 8.94 -6.53 -4.72
CA GLN A 22 8.77 -5.11 -4.42
C GLN A 22 8.87 -4.89 -2.91
N LYS A 23 10.09 -5.04 -2.37
CA LYS A 23 10.41 -4.56 -1.02
C LYS A 23 10.55 -3.05 -1.08
N HIS A 24 9.42 -2.36 -1.13
CA HIS A 24 9.38 -0.93 -0.85
C HIS A 24 9.52 -0.73 0.66
N TYR A 25 10.56 -0.02 1.09
CA TYR A 25 10.69 0.39 2.48
C TYR A 25 10.06 1.76 2.66
N TRP A 26 9.00 1.81 3.45
CA TRP A 26 8.31 3.06 3.77
C TRP A 26 9.22 3.99 4.54
N THR A 27 9.43 5.18 3.98
CA THR A 27 10.11 6.30 4.63
C THR A 27 9.14 7.09 5.51
N THR A 28 9.68 7.85 6.46
CA THR A 28 8.86 8.76 7.29
C THR A 28 8.09 9.77 6.44
N THR A 29 8.71 10.28 5.37
CA THR A 29 8.06 11.20 4.43
C THR A 29 6.84 10.54 3.78
N GLU A 30 6.97 9.32 3.27
CA GLU A 30 5.85 8.60 2.65
C GLU A 30 4.74 8.30 3.64
N ASP A 31 5.07 7.93 4.88
CA ASP A 31 4.09 7.74 5.95
C ASP A 31 3.33 9.04 6.24
N THR A 32 4.03 10.16 6.37
CA THR A 32 3.41 11.47 6.60
C THR A 32 2.45 11.82 5.46
N ILE A 33 2.90 11.71 4.22
CA ILE A 33 2.08 12.00 3.03
C ILE A 33 0.87 11.05 2.94
N LEU A 34 1.03 9.78 3.30
CA LEU A 34 -0.07 8.82 3.35
C LEU A 34 -1.13 9.25 4.38
N VAL A 35 -0.71 9.57 5.61
CA VAL A 35 -1.62 9.99 6.68
C VAL A 35 -2.33 11.30 6.31
N GLU A 36 -1.60 12.29 5.80
CA GLU A 36 -2.18 13.55 5.32
C GLU A 36 -3.21 13.31 4.21
N SER A 37 -2.90 12.44 3.24
CA SER A 37 -3.81 12.14 2.14
C SER A 37 -5.08 11.43 2.62
N LEU A 38 -4.97 10.55 3.62
CA LEU A 38 -6.14 9.91 4.25
C LEU A 38 -7.01 10.92 5.01
N LEU A 39 -6.40 11.88 5.71
CA LEU A 39 -7.12 12.94 6.43
C LEU A 39 -7.84 13.89 5.48
N GLU A 40 -7.18 14.28 4.40
CA GLU A 40 -7.75 15.11 3.34
C GLU A 40 -8.92 14.39 2.66
N LEU A 41 -8.75 13.11 2.32
CA LEU A 41 -9.82 12.30 1.76
C LEU A 41 -11.01 12.14 2.72
N HIS A 42 -10.75 11.98 4.01
CA HIS A 42 -11.78 11.93 5.04
C HIS A 42 -12.53 13.27 5.20
N SER A 43 -11.88 14.38 4.92
CA SER A 43 -12.50 15.71 4.97
C SER A 43 -13.47 15.96 3.81
N ASP A 44 -13.33 15.22 2.71
CA ASP A 44 -14.24 15.29 1.57
C ASP A 44 -15.48 14.39 1.80
N PRO A 45 -16.69 14.98 1.96
CA PRO A 45 -17.91 14.21 2.19
C PRO A 45 -18.27 13.30 1.01
N THR A 46 -17.79 13.59 -0.20
CA THR A 46 -18.06 12.78 -1.38
C THR A 46 -17.33 11.43 -1.34
N TRP A 47 -16.31 11.27 -0.50
CA TRP A 47 -15.57 10.01 -0.35
C TRP A 47 -15.96 9.20 0.87
N ARG A 48 -16.85 9.74 1.73
CA ARG A 48 -17.41 9.03 2.87
C ARG A 48 -18.48 8.03 2.42
N ALA A 49 -18.42 6.84 2.99
CA ALA A 49 -19.51 5.86 3.03
C ALA A 49 -19.95 5.69 4.50
N ASP A 50 -21.09 5.05 4.75
CA ASP A 50 -21.72 4.95 6.08
C ASP A 50 -20.77 4.50 7.20
N THR A 51 -19.75 3.70 6.87
CA THR A 51 -18.75 3.18 7.83
C THR A 51 -17.31 3.17 7.31
N SER A 52 -17.07 3.62 6.07
CA SER A 52 -15.77 3.45 5.41
C SER A 52 -15.57 4.45 4.26
N PHE A 53 -14.51 4.28 3.47
CA PHE A 53 -14.37 4.98 2.20
C PHE A 53 -15.02 4.18 1.07
N LYS A 54 -15.37 4.88 -0.03
CA LYS A 54 -15.81 4.23 -1.28
C LYS A 54 -14.78 3.20 -1.79
N ASN A 55 -15.26 2.17 -2.49
CA ASN A 55 -14.44 1.03 -2.97
C ASN A 55 -13.21 1.42 -3.84
N SER A 56 -13.14 2.65 -4.36
CA SER A 56 -12.04 3.17 -5.18
C SER A 56 -11.05 4.08 -4.44
N TYR A 57 -11.17 4.22 -3.12
CA TYR A 57 -10.38 5.19 -2.35
C TYR A 57 -8.86 4.99 -2.45
N LEU A 58 -8.39 3.75 -2.56
CA LEU A 58 -6.96 3.46 -2.68
C LEU A 58 -6.34 4.07 -3.95
N GLY A 59 -7.08 4.09 -5.06
CA GLY A 59 -6.62 4.73 -6.30
C GLY A 59 -6.58 6.25 -6.19
N LYS A 60 -7.51 6.85 -5.43
CA LYS A 60 -7.48 8.28 -5.13
C LYS A 60 -6.30 8.63 -4.25
N ILE A 61 -6.00 7.82 -3.23
CA ILE A 61 -4.81 7.99 -2.39
C ILE A 61 -3.53 7.84 -3.22
N GLU A 62 -3.42 6.84 -4.11
CA GLU A 62 -2.26 6.72 -5.03
C GLU A 62 -2.04 8.02 -5.82
N ALA A 63 -3.09 8.57 -6.43
CA ALA A 63 -2.98 9.82 -7.19
C ALA A 63 -2.59 11.04 -6.31
N MET A 64 -3.10 11.11 -5.08
CA MET A 64 -2.75 12.17 -4.13
C MET A 64 -1.29 12.07 -3.68
N MET A 65 -0.81 10.86 -3.41
CA MET A 65 0.58 10.61 -3.00
C MET A 65 1.54 10.94 -4.14
N GLU A 66 1.26 10.52 -5.38
CA GLU A 66 2.10 10.85 -6.54
C GLU A 66 2.14 12.37 -6.80
N ALA A 67 1.03 13.08 -6.58
CA ALA A 67 0.99 14.54 -6.71
C ALA A 67 1.81 15.27 -5.64
N LYS A 68 1.85 14.75 -4.40
CA LYS A 68 2.61 15.32 -3.27
C LYS A 68 4.08 14.89 -3.27
N LEU A 69 4.37 13.69 -3.76
CA LEU A 69 5.69 13.08 -3.83
C LEU A 69 5.90 12.47 -5.21
N LEU A 70 6.39 13.29 -6.14
CA LEU A 70 6.63 12.89 -7.52
C LEU A 70 7.60 11.70 -7.58
N GLY A 71 7.24 10.69 -8.38
CA GLY A 71 8.08 9.52 -8.60
C GLY A 71 8.19 8.59 -7.39
N CYS A 72 7.25 8.66 -6.42
CA CYS A 72 7.25 7.75 -5.28
C CYS A 72 7.11 6.28 -5.68
N GLY A 73 6.51 6.01 -6.85
CA GLY A 73 6.36 4.65 -7.38
C GLY A 73 5.44 3.75 -6.55
N LEU A 74 4.70 4.33 -5.61
CA LEU A 74 3.78 3.63 -4.74
C LEU A 74 2.50 3.28 -5.50
N LYS A 75 2.04 2.05 -5.36
CA LYS A 75 0.81 1.54 -5.99
C LYS A 75 -0.26 1.33 -4.96
N ALA A 76 -1.52 1.59 -5.34
CA ALA A 76 -2.70 1.33 -4.52
C ALA A 76 -2.64 -0.08 -3.89
N SER A 77 -2.39 -1.09 -4.71
CA SER A 77 -2.02 -2.44 -4.28
C SER A 77 -0.71 -2.87 -4.99
N PRO A 78 0.26 -3.47 -4.28
CA PRO A 78 0.20 -3.91 -2.89
C PRO A 78 0.67 -2.87 -1.86
N HIS A 79 1.27 -1.74 -2.26
CA HIS A 79 2.04 -0.89 -1.35
C HIS A 79 1.18 -0.13 -0.34
N ILE A 80 0.25 0.68 -0.83
CA ILE A 80 -0.57 1.57 0.00
C ILE A 80 -1.53 0.75 0.86
N GLU A 81 -2.20 -0.24 0.24
CA GLU A 81 -3.08 -1.18 0.94
C GLU A 81 -2.36 -1.87 2.11
N SER A 82 -1.19 -2.45 1.86
CA SER A 82 -0.42 -3.13 2.92
C SER A 82 -0.04 -2.17 4.04
N ARG A 83 0.33 -0.93 3.71
CA ARG A 83 0.74 0.04 4.75
C ARG A 83 -0.41 0.47 5.62
N ILE A 84 -1.56 0.78 5.02
CA ILE A 84 -2.79 1.13 5.76
C ILE A 84 -3.18 -0.01 6.71
N LYS A 85 -3.09 -1.26 6.24
CA LYS A 85 -3.35 -2.43 7.08
C LYS A 85 -2.42 -2.47 8.30
N THR A 86 -1.11 -2.32 8.10
CA THR A 86 -0.14 -2.28 9.20
C THR A 86 -0.40 -1.13 10.17
N LEU A 87 -0.76 0.07 9.68
CA LEU A 87 -1.08 1.20 10.55
C LEU A 87 -2.33 0.94 11.41
N LYS A 88 -3.38 0.34 10.82
CA LYS A 88 -4.57 -0.07 11.55
C LYS A 88 -4.28 -1.10 12.62
N GLU A 89 -3.48 -2.12 12.32
CA GLU A 89 -3.07 -3.16 13.28
C GLU A 89 -2.29 -2.56 14.47
N LYS A 90 -1.33 -1.67 14.20
CA LYS A 90 -0.58 -0.97 15.25
C LYS A 90 -1.49 -0.09 16.12
N TYR A 91 -2.39 0.67 15.50
CA TYR A 91 -3.35 1.49 16.23
C TYR A 91 -4.26 0.63 17.11
N PHE A 92 -4.79 -0.46 16.57
CA PHE A 92 -5.64 -1.39 17.30
C PHE A 92 -4.90 -1.97 18.53
N ALA A 93 -3.67 -2.46 18.36
CA ALA A 93 -2.86 -2.96 19.47
C ALA A 93 -2.62 -1.89 20.56
N LEU A 94 -2.34 -0.65 20.18
CA LEU A 94 -2.21 0.46 21.13
C LEU A 94 -3.52 0.73 21.87
N THR A 95 -4.67 0.69 21.17
CA THR A 95 -5.98 0.89 21.81
C THR A 95 -6.34 -0.23 22.79
N GLU A 96 -5.95 -1.47 22.50
CA GLU A 96 -6.11 -2.61 23.42
C GLU A 96 -5.26 -2.43 24.66
N LEU A 97 -3.98 -2.07 24.50
CA LEU A 97 -3.08 -1.80 25.63
C LEU A 97 -3.61 -0.67 26.52
N LEU A 98 -4.10 0.42 25.91
CA LEU A 98 -4.72 1.52 26.64
C LEU A 98 -5.98 1.06 27.40
N ALA A 99 -6.84 0.25 26.78
CA ALA A 99 -8.03 -0.29 27.43
C ALA A 99 -7.70 -1.21 28.62
N LEU A 100 -6.65 -2.04 28.50
CA LEU A 100 -6.19 -2.93 29.57
C LEU A 100 -5.54 -2.16 30.74
N SER A 101 -4.90 -1.02 30.46
CA SER A 101 -4.26 -0.17 31.48
C SER A 101 -5.23 0.56 32.44
N GLY A 102 -6.55 0.34 32.33
CA GLY A 102 -7.53 0.87 33.29
C GLY A 102 -7.88 2.35 33.12
N MET A 103 -7.38 3.04 32.09
CA MET A 103 -7.88 4.35 31.70
C MET A 103 -9.26 4.21 31.04
N LYS A 104 -10.32 4.24 31.86
CA LYS A 104 -11.69 4.38 31.35
C LYS A 104 -11.75 5.65 30.49
N ARG A 105 -12.17 5.50 29.23
CA ARG A 105 -12.61 6.63 28.40
C ARG A 105 -13.71 7.36 29.19
N LYS A 106 -13.42 8.58 29.62
CA LYS A 106 -14.38 9.46 30.29
C LYS A 106 -15.26 10.13 29.24
#